data_AF-A0A7S3FK24-F1
#
_entry.id   AF-A0A7S3FK24-F1
#
_cell.length_a   1.000
_cell.length_b   1.000
_cell.length_c   1.000
_cell.angle_alpha   90.00
_cell.angle_beta   90.00
_cell.angle_gamma   90.00
#
_symmetry.space_group_name_H-M   'P 1'
#
loop_
_entity.id
_entity.type
_entity.pdbx_description
1 polymer ?
#
loop_
_entity_poly.entity_id
_entity_poly.type
_entity_poly.pdbx_seq_one_letter_code
_entity_poly.pdbx_strand_id
1 'polypeptide(L)'
;GGSASDLRAAGCSIVDIMPLQYSATELKQAGFSAGELRDSMHYEEIQQVGFSSEELTSATYPADMLCTVFQVGASDLLHAGYPAEDVARAGYSVGALKNAGLSATSLRGAGFYANSMLGHFSMHELREAGYPASDFRSREVKSLLEAGYSIRELKESNFAGCSIA
;
A
#
# COMPACT_ATOMS: atom_id res chain seq x y z
N GLY A 1 23.65 30.83 19.22
CA GLY A 1 23.58 29.90 18.08
C GLY A 1 24.43 28.71 18.40
N GLY A 2 23.82 27.59 18.80
CA GLY A 2 24.47 26.29 18.85
C GLY A 2 24.15 25.51 17.57
N SER A 3 24.80 24.38 17.33
CA SER A 3 24.32 23.43 16.32
C SER A 3 23.15 22.60 16.87
N ALA A 4 22.33 22.02 15.99
CA ALA A 4 21.28 21.08 16.41
C ALA A 4 21.86 19.91 17.23
N SER A 5 23.07 19.45 16.89
CA SER A 5 23.79 18.39 17.61
C SER A 5 24.18 18.79 19.03
N ASP A 6 24.63 20.03 19.23
CA ASP A 6 24.97 20.54 20.58
C ASP A 6 23.72 20.60 21.46
N LEU A 7 22.61 21.05 20.90
CA LEU A 7 21.34 21.14 21.61
C LEU A 7 20.79 19.75 21.96
N ARG A 8 20.90 18.78 21.03
CA ARG A 8 20.54 17.38 21.30
C ARG A 8 21.42 16.78 22.38
N ALA A 9 22.74 17.03 22.36
CA ALA A 9 23.67 16.58 23.39
C ALA A 9 23.40 17.23 24.76
N ALA A 10 22.87 18.45 24.76
CA ALA A 10 22.41 19.15 25.97
C ALA A 10 21.04 18.64 26.48
N GLY A 11 20.41 17.68 25.79
CA GLY A 11 19.13 17.09 26.17
C GLY A 11 17.90 17.85 25.69
N CYS A 12 18.04 18.81 24.78
CA CYS A 12 16.90 19.49 24.17
C CYS A 12 16.09 18.51 23.30
N SER A 13 14.77 18.60 23.41
CA SER A 13 13.84 17.91 22.53
C SER A 13 13.71 18.63 21.19
N ILE A 14 13.09 17.97 20.21
CA ILE A 14 12.82 18.60 18.91
C ILE A 14 11.93 19.85 19.05
N VAL A 15 10.97 19.83 19.99
CA VAL A 15 10.06 20.94 20.27
C VAL A 15 10.81 22.17 20.79
N ASP A 16 11.85 21.96 21.59
CA ASP A 16 12.68 23.04 22.15
C ASP A 16 13.48 23.78 21.06
N ILE A 17 13.81 23.09 19.98
CA ILE A 17 14.68 23.61 18.92
C ILE A 17 13.95 23.97 17.61
N MET A 18 12.66 23.62 17.49
CA MET A 18 11.80 24.03 16.37
C MET A 18 11.79 25.55 16.11
N PRO A 19 11.75 26.45 17.12
CA PRO A 19 11.81 27.90 16.90
C PRO A 19 13.11 28.38 16.26
N LEU A 20 14.16 27.55 16.28
CA LEU A 20 15.47 27.86 15.70
C LEU A 20 15.55 27.53 14.20
N GLN A 21 14.48 27.01 13.62
CA GLN A 21 14.32 26.75 12.17
C GLN A 21 15.41 25.88 11.55
N TYR A 22 15.91 24.88 12.29
CA TYR A 22 16.78 23.86 11.71
C TYR A 22 16.04 23.06 10.64
N SER A 23 16.74 22.72 9.56
CA SER A 23 16.22 21.83 8.54
C SER A 23 16.11 20.39 9.04
N ALA A 24 15.20 19.61 8.46
CA ALA A 24 15.04 18.20 8.80
C ALA A 24 16.34 17.38 8.58
N THR A 25 17.19 17.80 7.64
CA THR A 25 18.52 17.20 7.40
C THR A 25 19.48 17.45 8.56
N GLU A 26 19.54 18.69 9.08
CA GLU A 26 20.34 19.02 10.26
C GLU A 26 19.85 18.26 11.49
N LEU A 27 18.53 18.11 11.64
CA LEU A 27 17.93 17.34 12.72
C LEU A 27 18.27 15.84 12.63
N LYS A 28 18.22 15.23 11.44
CA LYS A 28 18.70 13.85 11.26
C LYS A 28 20.19 13.72 11.63
N GLN A 29 21.03 14.63 11.15
CA GLN A 29 22.47 14.62 11.43
C GLN A 29 22.77 14.83 12.93
N ALA A 30 21.91 15.56 13.63
CA ALA A 30 21.95 15.71 15.08
C ALA A 30 21.45 14.48 15.85
N GLY A 31 20.89 13.48 15.17
CA GLY A 31 20.43 12.22 15.76
C GLY A 31 18.95 12.23 16.21
N PHE A 32 18.12 13.11 15.65
CA PHE A 32 16.67 13.02 15.80
C PHE A 32 16.12 11.93 14.86
N SER A 33 15.26 11.09 15.39
CA SER A 33 14.63 9.98 14.66
C SER A 33 13.50 10.46 13.74
N ALA A 34 13.15 9.64 12.74
CA ALA A 34 12.00 9.91 11.87
C ALA A 34 10.68 10.05 12.65
N GLY A 35 10.55 9.37 13.81
CA GLY A 35 9.37 9.46 14.67
C GLY A 35 9.30 10.79 15.42
N GLU A 36 10.42 11.30 15.92
CA GLU A 36 10.48 12.63 16.54
C GLU A 36 10.13 13.73 15.53
N LEU A 37 10.61 13.59 14.30
CA LEU A 37 10.31 14.53 13.21
C LEU A 37 8.86 14.45 12.75
N ARG A 38 8.26 13.25 12.69
CA ARG A 38 6.87 13.03 12.30
C ARG A 38 5.89 13.91 13.06
N ASP A 39 6.11 14.01 14.37
CA ASP A 39 5.16 14.68 15.28
C ASP A 39 5.36 16.21 15.30
N SER A 40 6.42 16.71 14.69
CA SER A 40 6.83 18.13 14.78
C SER A 40 7.01 18.83 13.44
N MET A 41 7.19 18.11 12.33
CA MET A 41 7.50 18.67 11.01
C MET A 41 6.55 18.18 9.92
N HIS A 42 6.50 18.92 8.81
CA HIS A 42 5.76 18.51 7.63
C HIS A 42 6.48 17.37 6.89
N TYR A 43 5.73 16.38 6.41
CA TYR A 43 6.30 15.19 5.79
C TYR A 43 7.07 15.50 4.50
N GLU A 44 6.76 16.58 3.78
CA GLU A 44 7.52 17.02 2.60
C GLU A 44 8.96 17.38 2.97
N GLU A 45 9.18 17.96 4.15
CA GLU A 45 10.53 18.28 4.64
C GLU A 45 11.27 17.00 5.02
N ILE A 46 10.57 16.06 5.67
CA ILE A 46 11.12 14.77 6.10
C ILE A 46 11.44 13.87 4.90
N GLN A 47 10.66 13.93 3.83
CA GLN A 47 10.88 13.14 2.60
C GLN A 47 12.25 13.45 1.97
N GLN A 48 12.65 14.73 1.96
CA GLN A 48 13.93 15.16 1.38
C GLN A 48 15.16 14.72 2.20
N VAL A 49 14.95 14.28 3.45
CA VAL A 49 16.01 13.81 4.35
C VAL A 49 16.51 12.41 4.00
N GLY A 50 15.70 11.63 3.28
CA GLY A 50 16.05 10.27 2.87
C GLY A 50 16.21 9.32 4.06
N PHE A 51 15.24 9.30 4.98
CA PHE A 51 15.13 8.22 5.97
C PHE A 51 14.96 6.86 5.26
N SER A 52 15.55 5.81 5.82
CA SER A 52 15.38 4.46 5.29
C SER A 52 13.95 3.95 5.53
N SER A 53 13.54 2.93 4.78
CA SER A 53 12.25 2.27 4.99
C SER A 53 12.12 1.70 6.41
N GLU A 54 13.21 1.17 6.99
CA GLU A 54 13.24 0.68 8.36
C GLU A 54 13.06 1.80 9.39
N GLU A 55 13.69 2.96 9.18
CA GLU A 55 13.53 4.13 10.05
C GLU A 55 12.08 4.66 10.01
N LEU A 56 11.50 4.76 8.82
CA LEU A 56 10.14 5.23 8.62
C LEU A 56 9.08 4.25 9.15
N THR A 57 9.27 2.96 8.94
CA THR A 57 8.35 1.93 9.45
C THR A 57 8.43 1.82 10.98
N SER A 58 9.63 1.89 11.57
CA SER A 58 9.83 1.96 13.02
C SER A 58 9.25 3.23 13.64
N ALA A 59 9.20 4.32 12.87
CA ALA A 59 8.54 5.56 13.24
C ALA A 59 7.00 5.50 13.11
N THR A 60 6.42 4.35 12.72
CA THR A 60 4.97 4.11 12.67
C THR A 60 4.21 5.15 11.81
N TYR A 61 4.78 5.52 10.66
CA TYR A 61 4.06 6.33 9.68
C TYR A 61 2.86 5.57 9.11
N PRO A 62 1.74 6.24 8.78
CA PRO A 62 0.63 5.61 8.08
C PRO A 62 1.08 4.96 6.75
N ALA A 63 0.52 3.79 6.43
CA ALA A 63 0.89 3.02 5.25
C ALA A 63 0.71 3.82 3.95
N ASP A 64 -0.33 4.65 3.85
CA ASP A 64 -0.58 5.52 2.70
C ASP A 64 0.51 6.58 2.51
N MET A 65 1.03 7.17 3.59
CA MET A 65 2.17 8.09 3.51
C MET A 65 3.44 7.35 3.12
N LEU A 66 3.69 6.16 3.67
CA LEU A 66 4.83 5.34 3.30
C LEU A 66 4.83 5.00 1.79
N CYS A 67 3.66 4.70 1.22
CA CYS A 67 3.51 4.45 -0.21
C CYS A 67 3.64 5.73 -1.05
N THR A 68 2.88 6.78 -0.73
CA THR A 68 2.68 7.92 -1.63
C THR A 68 3.73 9.01 -1.48
N VAL A 69 4.23 9.24 -0.26
CA VAL A 69 5.25 10.26 0.03
C VAL A 69 6.63 9.63 0.01
N PHE A 70 6.84 8.59 0.81
CA PHE A 70 8.17 8.03 1.03
C PHE A 70 8.55 6.93 0.02
N GLN A 71 7.62 6.52 -0.84
CA GLN A 71 7.84 5.54 -1.90
C GLN A 71 8.41 4.20 -1.38
N VAL A 72 8.04 3.82 -0.16
CA VAL A 72 8.41 2.53 0.44
C VAL A 72 7.59 1.41 -0.24
N GLY A 73 8.20 0.25 -0.48
CA GLY A 73 7.57 -0.86 -1.18
C GLY A 73 6.57 -1.63 -0.32
N ALA A 74 5.48 -2.12 -0.92
CA ALA A 74 4.46 -2.90 -0.22
C ALA A 74 5.02 -4.12 0.54
N SER A 75 6.02 -4.80 -0.02
CA SER A 75 6.70 -5.92 0.64
C SER A 75 7.41 -5.48 1.93
N ASP A 76 8.01 -4.29 1.93
CA ASP A 76 8.72 -3.77 3.09
C ASP A 76 7.75 -3.46 4.23
N LEU A 77 6.57 -2.91 3.91
CA LEU A 77 5.52 -2.65 4.90
C LEU A 77 5.02 -3.96 5.53
N LEU A 78 4.77 -4.99 4.72
CA LEU A 78 4.33 -6.29 5.24
C LEU A 78 5.41 -6.95 6.10
N HIS A 79 6.68 -6.88 5.69
CA HIS A 79 7.80 -7.37 6.50
C HIS A 79 7.99 -6.58 7.79
N ALA A 80 7.69 -5.27 7.77
CA ALA A 80 7.67 -4.42 8.95
C ALA A 80 6.44 -4.64 9.84
N GLY A 81 5.53 -5.54 9.46
CA GLY A 81 4.38 -5.95 10.27
C GLY A 81 3.13 -5.08 10.09
N TYR A 82 3.05 -4.27 9.04
CA TYR A 82 1.83 -3.52 8.75
C TYR A 82 0.69 -4.47 8.38
N PRO A 83 -0.55 -4.20 8.81
CA PRO A 83 -1.70 -5.00 8.43
C PRO A 83 -1.87 -5.03 6.91
N ALA A 84 -2.10 -6.22 6.34
CA ALA A 84 -2.27 -6.37 4.89
C ALA A 84 -3.43 -5.54 4.33
N GLU A 85 -4.48 -5.29 5.11
CA GLU A 85 -5.57 -4.39 4.72
C GLU A 85 -5.10 -2.94 4.57
N ASP A 86 -4.29 -2.44 5.52
CA ASP A 86 -3.73 -1.10 5.47
C ASP A 86 -2.80 -0.95 4.27
N VAL A 87 -1.94 -1.95 4.04
CA VAL A 87 -1.05 -1.99 2.86
C VAL A 87 -1.87 -2.03 1.57
N ALA A 88 -2.94 -2.82 1.50
CA ALA A 88 -3.79 -2.87 0.31
C ALA A 88 -4.44 -1.50 0.01
N ARG A 89 -4.77 -0.73 1.05
CA ARG A 89 -5.44 0.57 0.93
C ARG A 89 -4.48 1.75 0.85
N ALA A 90 -3.17 1.51 0.98
CA ALA A 90 -2.12 2.53 0.98
C ALA A 90 -1.88 3.21 -0.37
N GLY A 91 -2.50 2.74 -1.46
CA GLY A 91 -2.37 3.34 -2.78
C GLY A 91 -1.40 2.62 -3.73
N TYR A 92 -0.92 1.44 -3.37
CA TYR A 92 -0.13 0.60 -4.27
C TYR A 92 -0.93 0.10 -5.47
N SER A 93 -0.23 -0.14 -6.58
CA SER A 93 -0.81 -0.84 -7.72
C SER A 93 -1.11 -2.31 -7.37
N VAL A 94 -2.12 -2.90 -8.03
CA VAL A 94 -2.47 -4.32 -7.84
C VAL A 94 -1.28 -5.24 -8.12
N GLY A 95 -0.46 -4.91 -9.11
CA GLY A 95 0.77 -5.66 -9.41
C GLY A 95 1.79 -5.61 -8.27
N ALA A 96 1.99 -4.44 -7.65
CA ALA A 96 2.87 -4.31 -6.49
C ALA A 96 2.34 -5.10 -5.28
N LEU A 97 1.04 -5.05 -5.02
CA LEU A 97 0.40 -5.81 -3.95
C LEU A 97 0.50 -7.33 -4.17
N LYS A 98 0.29 -7.78 -5.41
CA LYS A 98 0.48 -9.20 -5.77
C LYS A 98 1.93 -9.64 -5.58
N ASN A 99 2.89 -8.84 -6.04
CA ASN A 99 4.32 -9.13 -5.88
C ASN A 99 4.75 -9.13 -4.41
N ALA A 100 4.08 -8.34 -3.57
CA ALA A 100 4.24 -8.35 -2.12
C ALA A 100 3.58 -9.56 -1.42
N GLY A 101 2.85 -10.40 -2.18
CA GLY A 101 2.24 -11.63 -1.68
C GLY A 101 0.77 -11.51 -1.28
N LEU A 102 0.09 -10.38 -1.54
CA LEU A 102 -1.34 -10.29 -1.29
C LEU A 102 -2.14 -11.11 -2.31
N SER A 103 -3.07 -11.91 -1.79
CA SER A 103 -3.99 -12.70 -2.60
C SER A 103 -5.11 -11.86 -3.20
N ALA A 104 -5.73 -12.36 -4.28
CA ALA A 104 -6.94 -11.75 -4.83
C ALA A 104 -8.08 -11.65 -3.80
N THR A 105 -8.18 -12.61 -2.88
CA THR A 105 -9.15 -12.61 -1.78
C THR A 105 -8.91 -11.46 -0.81
N SER A 106 -7.65 -11.24 -0.42
CA SER A 106 -7.25 -10.13 0.46
C SER A 106 -7.58 -8.78 -0.18
N LEU A 107 -7.27 -8.63 -1.47
CA LEU A 107 -7.53 -7.39 -2.22
C LEU A 107 -9.03 -7.15 -2.42
N ARG A 108 -9.82 -8.20 -2.69
CA ARG A 108 -11.28 -8.08 -2.72
C ARG A 108 -11.83 -7.61 -1.36
N GLY A 109 -11.32 -8.16 -0.26
CA GLY A 109 -11.67 -7.74 1.10
C GLY A 109 -11.33 -6.27 1.38
N ALA A 110 -10.24 -5.78 0.79
CA ALA A 110 -9.82 -4.38 0.84
C ALA A 110 -10.58 -3.45 -0.13
N GLY A 111 -11.58 -3.96 -0.87
CA GLY A 111 -12.44 -3.15 -1.73
C GLY A 111 -12.00 -3.06 -3.20
N PHE A 112 -11.01 -3.85 -3.64
CA PHE A 112 -10.65 -3.89 -5.06
C PHE A 112 -11.74 -4.58 -5.88
N TYR A 113 -12.08 -4.02 -7.02
CA TYR A 113 -13.09 -4.55 -7.94
C TYR A 113 -12.46 -5.41 -9.02
N ALA A 114 -13.24 -6.34 -9.59
CA ALA A 114 -12.74 -7.34 -10.53
C ALA A 114 -11.92 -6.76 -11.70
N ASN A 115 -12.40 -5.66 -12.30
CA ASN A 115 -11.72 -5.03 -13.44
C ASN A 115 -10.32 -4.51 -13.12
N SER A 116 -10.05 -4.01 -11.91
CA SER A 116 -8.69 -3.59 -11.52
C SER A 116 -7.74 -4.76 -11.30
N MET A 117 -8.29 -5.96 -11.09
CA MET A 117 -7.52 -7.18 -10.83
C MET A 117 -7.14 -7.92 -12.11
N LEU A 118 -7.80 -7.59 -13.23
CA LEU A 118 -7.52 -8.16 -14.54
C LEU A 118 -6.09 -7.85 -14.98
N GLY A 119 -5.40 -8.85 -15.53
CA GLY A 119 -4.01 -8.73 -15.97
C GLY A 119 -2.97 -8.96 -14.86
N HIS A 120 -3.40 -8.92 -13.60
CA HIS A 120 -2.56 -9.29 -12.45
C HIS A 120 -2.89 -10.67 -11.93
N PHE A 121 -4.17 -11.06 -11.92
CA PHE A 121 -4.63 -12.37 -11.47
C PHE A 121 -5.31 -13.15 -12.60
N SER A 122 -5.16 -14.47 -12.55
CA SER A 122 -5.85 -15.41 -13.44
C SER A 122 -7.36 -15.44 -13.14
N MET A 123 -8.16 -15.85 -14.11
CA MET A 123 -9.61 -16.00 -13.90
C MET A 123 -9.93 -17.00 -12.79
N HIS A 124 -9.10 -18.04 -12.61
CA HIS A 124 -9.25 -19.00 -11.52
C HIS A 124 -9.05 -18.33 -10.16
N GLU A 125 -7.96 -17.60 -9.97
CA GLU A 125 -7.68 -16.85 -8.72
C GLU A 125 -8.80 -15.85 -8.40
N LEU A 126 -9.34 -15.16 -9.42
CA LEU A 126 -10.44 -14.23 -9.23
C LEU A 126 -11.74 -14.93 -8.84
N ARG A 127 -11.99 -16.12 -9.39
CA ARG A 127 -13.14 -16.92 -8.98
C ARG A 127 -13.00 -17.41 -7.54
N GLU A 128 -11.84 -17.94 -7.17
CA GLU A 128 -11.56 -18.38 -5.79
C GLU A 128 -11.65 -17.22 -4.80
N ALA A 129 -11.27 -16.01 -5.22
CA ALA A 129 -11.47 -14.80 -4.45
C ALA A 129 -12.95 -14.40 -4.27
N GLY A 130 -13.87 -15.02 -5.02
CA GLY A 130 -15.31 -14.78 -4.91
C GLY A 130 -15.82 -13.62 -5.78
N TYR A 131 -15.12 -13.28 -6.87
CA TYR A 131 -15.70 -12.41 -7.89
C TYR A 131 -16.75 -13.19 -8.70
N PRO A 132 -17.97 -12.66 -8.88
CA PRO A 132 -19.00 -13.32 -9.68
C PRO A 132 -18.71 -13.22 -11.17
N ALA A 133 -19.22 -14.17 -11.96
CA ALA A 133 -19.11 -14.14 -13.42
C ALA A 133 -19.64 -12.83 -14.04
N SER A 134 -20.65 -12.21 -13.43
CA SER A 134 -21.22 -10.94 -13.86
C SER A 134 -20.21 -9.78 -13.94
N ASP A 135 -19.08 -9.89 -13.25
CA ASP A 135 -18.02 -8.89 -13.28
C ASP A 135 -17.17 -9.00 -14.55
N PHE A 136 -17.26 -10.12 -15.28
CA PHE A 136 -16.41 -10.45 -16.42
C PHE A 136 -17.19 -10.53 -17.74
N ARG A 137 -18.28 -9.75 -17.91
CA ARG A 137 -19.14 -9.80 -19.10
C ARG A 137 -18.43 -9.53 -20.43
N SER A 138 -17.30 -8.84 -20.41
CA SER A 138 -16.46 -8.60 -21.59
C SER A 138 -15.53 -9.77 -21.94
N ARG A 139 -15.51 -10.84 -21.14
CA ARG A 139 -14.67 -12.02 -21.35
C ARG A 139 -15.40 -13.09 -22.14
N GLU A 140 -14.61 -13.91 -22.83
CA GLU A 140 -15.11 -15.08 -23.54
C GLU A 140 -15.66 -16.11 -22.56
N VAL A 141 -16.85 -16.64 -22.87
CA VAL A 141 -17.51 -17.71 -22.10
C VAL A 141 -16.56 -18.88 -21.84
N LYS A 142 -15.77 -19.29 -22.84
CA LYS A 142 -14.81 -20.39 -22.72
C LYS A 142 -13.80 -20.16 -21.58
N SER A 143 -13.22 -18.96 -21.49
CA SER A 143 -12.25 -18.64 -20.43
C SER A 143 -12.89 -18.68 -19.04
N LEU A 144 -14.15 -18.28 -18.92
CA LEU A 144 -14.89 -18.35 -17.66
C LEU A 144 -15.22 -19.81 -17.28
N LEU A 145 -15.59 -20.65 -18.25
CA LEU A 145 -15.79 -22.08 -18.02
C LEU A 145 -14.49 -22.77 -17.58
N GLU A 146 -13.34 -22.41 -18.18
CA GLU A 146 -12.01 -22.93 -17.79
C GLU A 146 -11.57 -22.47 -16.41
N ALA A 147 -11.95 -21.25 -16.00
CA ALA A 147 -11.84 -20.78 -14.62
C ALA A 147 -12.82 -21.48 -13.67
N GLY A 148 -13.73 -22.28 -14.24
CA GLY A 148 -14.66 -23.16 -13.56
C GLY A 148 -16.05 -22.56 -13.30
N TYR A 149 -16.32 -21.31 -13.70
CA TYR A 149 -17.68 -20.78 -13.63
C TYR A 149 -18.63 -21.71 -14.39
N SER A 150 -19.78 -22.02 -13.80
CA SER A 150 -20.75 -22.92 -14.40
C SER A 150 -21.58 -22.21 -15.47
N ILE A 151 -22.10 -22.96 -16.44
CA ILE A 151 -23.05 -22.46 -17.43
C ILE A 151 -24.27 -21.81 -16.75
N ARG A 152 -24.68 -22.31 -15.58
CA ARG A 152 -25.76 -21.73 -14.78
C ARG A 152 -25.41 -20.31 -14.33
N GLU A 153 -24.24 -20.10 -13.73
CA GLU A 153 -23.77 -18.77 -13.30
C GLU A 153 -23.66 -17.80 -14.48
N LEU A 154 -23.20 -18.27 -15.64
CA LEU A 154 -23.09 -17.44 -16.86
C LEU A 154 -24.47 -17.05 -17.41
N LYS A 155 -25.45 -17.95 -17.39
CA LYS A 155 -26.84 -17.65 -17.76
C LYS A 155 -27.49 -16.67 -16.79
N GLU A 156 -27.34 -16.87 -15.49
CA GLU A 156 -27.84 -15.95 -14.45
C GLU A 156 -27.17 -14.56 -14.56
N SER A 157 -25.95 -14.49 -15.07
CA SER A 157 -25.22 -13.25 -15.35
C SER A 157 -25.54 -12.59 -16.70
N ASN A 158 -26.44 -13.20 -17.49
CA ASN A 158 -26.94 -12.74 -18.79
C ASN A 158 -25.87 -12.62 -19.89
N PHE A 159 -24.94 -13.59 -19.97
CA PHE A 159 -23.91 -13.61 -21.02
C PHE A 159 -24.48 -13.93 -22.40
N ALA A 160 -24.27 -13.02 -23.37
CA ALA A 160 -24.61 -13.19 -24.78
C ALA A 160 -23.68 -14.22 -25.44
N GLY A 161 -24.04 -15.50 -25.33
CA GLY A 161 -23.21 -16.62 -25.77
C GLY A 161 -23.60 -17.93 -25.09
N CYS A 162 -24.27 -17.85 -23.94
CA CYS A 162 -24.98 -18.98 -23.34
C CYS A 162 -26.36 -19.15 -23.98
N SER A 163 -26.43 -19.24 -25.32
CA SER A 163 -27.69 -19.69 -25.95
C SER A 163 -27.94 -21.13 -25.51
N ILE A 164 -29.10 -21.30 -24.88
CA ILE A 164 -29.78 -22.57 -24.62
C ILE A 164 -29.73 -23.49 -25.84
N ALA A 165 -29.35 -24.75 -25.58
CA ALA A 165 -29.64 -26.00 -26.31
C ALA A 165 -29.80 -25.90 -27.83
#